data_AF-X0TXP4-F1
#
_entry.id   AF-X0TXP4-F1
#
_cell.length_a   1.000
_cell.length_b   1.000
_cell.length_c   1.000
_cell.angle_alpha   90.00
_cell.angle_beta   90.00
_cell.angle_gamma   90.00
#
_symmetry.space_group_name_H-M   'P 1'
#
loop_
_entity.id
_entity.type
_entity.pdbx_description
1 polymer ?
#
loop_
_entity_poly.entity_id
_entity_poly.type
_entity_poly.pdbx_seq_one_letter_code
_entity_poly.pdbx_strand_id
1 'polypeptide(L)'
;GLNSPFATRDHGKTTSIPIVLALWRQACNHDITQCFVGYKLDLPKLRLRRIKREVERNQRLQDDFGLYPDRKAGWDTEKLFFVRTKEHIVPSMFCYGIASGGTGHHMNYMYWDDVVTIENSASVTLRESIQNTVGMSVYPQVEPGGQLVCVGTPKYIEDLYSTFADFDTETSKSPAWRCYFYPAYREDKGEETEVLWPERYSYKALQGKRDQLIAEYGILGERMYIQEYLLRPHALGGEEFKDEWLQFYDPITPHVNLDNYPHYIFTDPASGERDQSSYSATVV
;
A
#
# COMPACT_ATOMS: atom_id res chain seq x y z
N GLY A 1 17.67 -6.46 -4.69
CA GLY A 1 16.98 -6.15 -3.42
C GLY A 1 15.55 -5.76 -3.74
N LEU A 2 14.56 -6.26 -2.99
CA LEU A 2 13.14 -5.92 -3.21
C LEU A 2 12.79 -4.66 -2.41
N ASN A 3 12.03 -3.75 -3.01
CA ASN A 3 11.66 -2.48 -2.37
C ASN A 3 10.13 -2.35 -2.35
N SER A 4 9.55 -1.95 -1.22
CA SER A 4 8.12 -1.70 -1.07
C SER A 4 7.86 -0.30 -0.53
N PRO A 5 7.78 0.73 -1.38
CA PRO A 5 7.29 2.04 -0.96
C PRO A 5 5.75 2.05 -0.77
N PHE A 6 5.31 2.16 0.48
CA PHE A 6 3.94 2.45 0.87
C PHE A 6 3.69 3.95 0.86
N ALA A 7 2.64 4.36 0.15
CA ALA A 7 2.38 5.76 -0.11
C ALA A 7 0.90 6.06 -0.01
N THR A 8 0.61 7.23 0.53
CA THR A 8 -0.74 7.78 0.60
C THR A 8 -1.30 8.07 -0.78
N ARG A 9 -2.62 8.05 -0.85
CA ARG A 9 -3.34 8.33 -2.09
C ARG A 9 -2.99 9.72 -2.58
N ASP A 10 -2.80 9.85 -3.88
CA ASP A 10 -2.60 11.14 -4.54
C ASP A 10 -1.24 11.81 -4.24
N HIS A 11 -0.24 11.06 -3.74
CA HIS A 11 1.15 11.52 -3.58
C HIS A 11 2.06 11.34 -4.81
N GLY A 12 1.47 11.22 -6.01
CA GLY A 12 2.20 11.10 -7.28
C GLY A 12 2.93 9.77 -7.48
N LYS A 13 3.06 8.94 -6.43
CA LYS A 13 3.87 7.71 -6.39
C LYS A 13 3.29 6.59 -7.25
N THR A 14 1.97 6.39 -7.19
CA THR A 14 1.20 5.37 -7.94
C THR A 14 1.26 5.57 -9.46
N THR A 15 1.62 6.77 -9.96
CA THR A 15 1.65 7.05 -11.42
C THR A 15 3.05 7.35 -11.97
N SER A 16 3.98 7.90 -11.18
CA SER A 16 5.29 8.31 -11.69
C SER A 16 6.39 7.27 -11.45
N ILE A 17 6.47 6.65 -10.28
CA ILE A 17 7.62 5.81 -9.92
C ILE A 17 7.70 4.54 -10.78
N PRO A 18 6.67 3.68 -10.87
CA PRO A 18 6.77 2.46 -11.68
C PRO A 18 6.98 2.74 -13.16
N ILE A 19 6.33 3.79 -13.69
CA ILE A 19 6.41 4.16 -15.12
C ILE A 19 7.80 4.70 -15.47
N VAL A 20 8.30 5.68 -14.72
CA VAL A 20 9.61 6.30 -14.98
C VAL A 20 10.72 5.28 -14.76
N LEU A 21 10.65 4.47 -13.69
CA LEU A 21 11.65 3.45 -13.40
C LEU A 21 11.66 2.35 -14.48
N ALA A 22 10.50 1.92 -14.97
CA ALA A 22 10.43 0.94 -16.04
C ALA A 22 11.00 1.45 -17.36
N LEU A 23 10.68 2.70 -17.74
CA LEU A 23 11.24 3.35 -18.92
C LEU A 23 12.76 3.50 -18.80
N TRP A 24 13.25 3.98 -17.66
CA TRP A 24 14.68 4.14 -17.39
C TRP A 24 15.41 2.79 -17.47
N ARG A 25 14.88 1.74 -16.84
CA ARG A 25 15.47 0.40 -16.92
C ARG A 25 15.49 -0.12 -18.35
N GLN A 26 14.40 0.09 -19.09
CA GLN A 26 14.32 -0.32 -20.49
C GLN A 26 15.35 0.42 -21.34
N ALA A 27 15.58 1.72 -21.08
CA ALA A 27 16.57 2.52 -21.76
C ALA A 27 18.01 2.06 -21.46
N CYS A 28 18.27 1.66 -20.22
CA CYS A 28 19.59 1.16 -19.82
C CYS A 28 19.88 -0.26 -20.33
N ASN A 29 18.86 -1.09 -20.52
CA ASN A 29 18.99 -2.44 -21.03
C ASN A 29 17.71 -2.87 -21.76
N HIS A 30 17.81 -3.04 -23.07
CA HIS A 30 16.65 -3.32 -23.91
C HIS A 30 16.16 -4.78 -23.75
N ASP A 31 17.04 -5.70 -23.36
CA ASP A 31 16.77 -7.14 -23.32
C ASP A 31 16.07 -7.59 -22.03
N ILE A 32 15.77 -6.67 -21.11
CA ILE A 32 15.04 -6.99 -19.88
C ILE A 32 13.56 -7.18 -20.16
N THR A 33 12.95 -8.10 -19.42
CA THR A 33 11.50 -8.29 -19.37
C THR A 33 10.96 -7.68 -18.07
N GLN A 34 9.83 -6.98 -18.17
CA GLN A 34 9.20 -6.30 -17.05
C GLN A 34 7.69 -6.58 -16.98
N CYS A 35 7.14 -6.66 -15.77
CA CYS A 35 5.72 -6.92 -15.56
C CYS A 35 5.06 -5.89 -14.62
N PHE A 36 3.86 -5.43 -14.98
CA PHE A 36 2.99 -4.65 -14.13
C PHE A 36 1.83 -5.50 -13.63
N VAL A 37 1.66 -5.56 -12.32
CA VAL A 37 0.59 -6.32 -11.65
C VAL A 37 -0.27 -5.35 -10.87
N GLY A 38 -1.58 -5.45 -11.02
CA GLY A 38 -2.54 -4.73 -10.17
C GLY A 38 -3.62 -5.68 -9.67
N TYR A 39 -4.53 -5.21 -8.82
CA TYR A 39 -5.62 -6.07 -8.34
C TYR A 39 -6.45 -6.66 -9.50
N LYS A 40 -6.93 -5.78 -10.39
CA LYS A 40 -7.61 -6.12 -11.65
C LYS A 40 -6.77 -5.63 -12.83
N LEU A 41 -6.88 -6.28 -13.98
CA LEU A 41 -6.07 -6.02 -15.18
C LEU A 41 -6.19 -4.58 -15.71
N ASP A 42 -7.31 -3.89 -15.45
CA ASP A 42 -7.54 -2.53 -15.97
C ASP A 42 -6.56 -1.49 -15.43
N LEU A 43 -6.15 -1.60 -14.16
CA LEU A 43 -5.21 -0.65 -13.56
C LEU A 43 -3.81 -0.71 -14.21
N PRO A 44 -3.13 -1.87 -14.29
CA PRO A 44 -1.82 -1.94 -14.90
C PRO A 44 -1.85 -1.73 -16.43
N LYS A 45 -2.98 -2.00 -17.11
CA LYS A 45 -3.20 -1.58 -18.50
C LYS A 45 -3.06 -0.06 -18.68
N LEU A 46 -3.57 0.74 -17.74
CA LEU A 46 -3.42 2.20 -17.81
C LEU A 46 -1.94 2.61 -17.71
N ARG A 47 -1.12 1.87 -16.94
CA ARG A 47 0.32 2.10 -16.83
C ARG A 47 1.04 1.81 -18.14
N LEU A 48 0.79 0.64 -18.75
CA LEU A 48 1.35 0.32 -20.06
C LEU A 48 0.90 1.30 -21.16
N ARG A 49 -0.37 1.71 -21.17
CA ARG A 49 -0.86 2.73 -22.10
C ARG A 49 -0.12 4.06 -21.93
N ARG A 50 0.21 4.45 -20.69
CA ARG A 50 0.98 5.67 -20.41
C ARG A 50 2.42 5.54 -20.91
N ILE A 51 3.09 4.41 -20.68
CA ILE A 51 4.43 4.10 -21.19
C ILE A 51 4.44 4.15 -22.71
N LYS A 52 3.51 3.43 -23.35
CA LYS A 52 3.34 3.43 -24.81
C LYS A 52 3.21 4.84 -25.36
N ARG A 53 2.31 5.65 -24.78
CA ARG A 53 2.10 7.04 -25.19
C ARG A 53 3.36 7.89 -25.02
N GLU A 54 4.14 7.65 -23.98
CA GLU A 54 5.39 8.38 -23.74
C GLU A 54 6.42 8.05 -24.82
N VAL A 55 6.65 6.77 -25.10
CA VAL A 55 7.56 6.31 -26.16
C VAL A 55 7.15 6.83 -27.55
N GLU A 56 5.84 6.86 -27.82
CA GLU A 56 5.31 7.33 -29.12
C GLU A 56 5.40 8.84 -29.32
N ARG A 57 5.41 9.64 -28.25
CA ARG A 57 5.38 11.11 -28.33
C ARG A 57 6.72 11.76 -28.01
N ASN A 58 7.57 11.09 -27.25
CA ASN A 58 8.84 11.62 -26.80
C ASN A 58 9.97 11.08 -27.69
N GLN A 59 10.27 11.83 -28.75
CA GLN A 59 11.30 11.44 -29.72
C GLN A 59 12.68 11.28 -29.07
N ARG A 60 12.95 11.97 -27.95
CA ARG A 60 14.22 11.83 -27.22
C ARG A 60 14.42 10.43 -26.64
N LEU A 61 13.35 9.71 -26.28
CA LEU A 61 13.49 8.31 -25.84
C LEU A 61 14.04 7.42 -26.95
N GLN A 62 13.70 7.73 -28.20
CA GLN A 62 14.20 7.00 -29.36
C GLN A 62 15.59 7.48 -29.76
N ASP A 63 15.81 8.79 -29.83
CA ASP A 63 17.06 9.37 -30.31
C ASP A 63 18.21 9.18 -29.31
N ASP A 64 17.96 9.46 -28.03
CA ASP A 64 18.99 9.44 -26.97
C ASP A 64 19.24 8.02 -26.43
N PHE A 65 18.20 7.17 -26.41
CA PHE A 65 18.25 5.85 -25.76
C PHE A 65 17.93 4.67 -26.69
N GLY A 66 17.54 4.89 -27.94
CA GLY A 66 17.20 3.80 -28.86
C GLY A 66 15.94 3.01 -28.47
N LEU A 67 15.03 3.59 -27.68
CA LEU A 67 13.79 2.93 -27.27
C LEU A 67 12.76 2.88 -28.39
N TYR A 68 13.01 2.03 -29.38
CA TYR A 68 12.13 1.86 -30.52
C TYR A 68 11.07 0.78 -30.27
N PRO A 69 9.79 1.04 -30.60
CA PRO A 69 8.75 0.02 -30.55
C PRO A 69 8.93 -1.00 -31.67
N ASP A 70 8.94 -2.29 -31.32
CA ASP A 70 8.85 -3.39 -32.28
C ASP A 70 7.38 -3.69 -32.60
N ARG A 71 6.84 -2.89 -33.52
CA ARG A 71 5.44 -3.02 -33.95
C ARG A 71 5.15 -4.31 -34.71
N LYS A 72 6.17 -5.01 -35.20
CA LYS A 72 6.00 -6.32 -35.87
C LYS A 72 5.81 -7.42 -34.86
N ALA A 73 6.55 -7.38 -33.74
CA ALA A 73 6.41 -8.33 -32.65
C ALA A 73 5.15 -8.07 -31.79
N GLY A 74 4.81 -6.80 -31.54
CA GLY A 74 3.58 -6.43 -30.85
C GLY A 74 3.67 -5.10 -30.12
N TRP A 75 2.59 -4.31 -30.15
CA TRP A 75 2.57 -2.99 -29.51
C TRP A 75 1.15 -2.59 -29.11
N ASP A 76 0.57 -3.31 -28.16
CA ASP A 76 -0.84 -3.17 -27.75
C ASP A 76 -1.00 -2.51 -26.36
N THR A 77 -2.09 -2.81 -25.63
CA THR A 77 -2.37 -2.23 -24.31
C THR A 77 -1.98 -3.11 -23.14
N GLU A 78 -1.68 -4.38 -23.39
CA GLU A 78 -1.30 -5.40 -22.40
C GLU A 78 0.14 -5.89 -22.59
N LYS A 79 0.71 -5.74 -23.79
CA LYS A 79 2.03 -6.21 -24.18
C LYS A 79 2.72 -5.17 -25.08
N LEU A 80 3.93 -4.81 -24.70
CA LEU A 80 4.80 -3.91 -25.44
C LEU A 80 6.11 -4.65 -25.78
N PHE A 81 6.46 -4.70 -27.05
CA PHE A 81 7.75 -5.20 -27.53
C PHE A 81 8.61 -4.03 -27.96
N PHE A 82 9.80 -3.89 -27.38
CA PHE A 82 10.83 -2.99 -27.87
C PHE A 82 11.81 -3.75 -28.76
N VAL A 83 12.46 -3.04 -29.68
CA VAL A 83 13.58 -3.60 -30.44
C VAL A 83 14.70 -3.96 -29.47
N ARG A 84 15.10 -5.23 -29.50
CA ARG A 84 16.07 -5.85 -28.58
C ARG A 84 17.32 -6.29 -29.31
N THR A 85 18.40 -6.48 -28.55
CA THR A 85 19.64 -7.04 -29.11
C THR A 85 19.59 -8.56 -29.21
N LYS A 86 18.77 -9.18 -28.35
CA LYS A 86 18.51 -10.62 -28.34
C LYS A 86 17.08 -10.90 -28.80
N GLU A 87 16.87 -12.07 -29.39
CA GLU A 87 15.52 -12.54 -29.69
C GLU A 87 14.83 -13.02 -28.41
N HIS A 88 13.63 -12.51 -28.16
CA HIS A 88 12.82 -12.87 -27.00
C HIS A 88 11.37 -13.08 -27.42
N ILE A 89 10.83 -14.26 -27.10
CA ILE A 89 9.42 -14.60 -27.34
C ILE A 89 8.50 -13.82 -26.37
N VAL A 90 9.02 -13.47 -25.19
CA VAL A 90 8.28 -12.77 -24.13
C VAL A 90 8.29 -11.25 -24.40
N PRO A 91 7.16 -10.54 -24.19
CA PRO A 91 7.11 -9.09 -24.32
C PRO A 91 8.17 -8.38 -23.47
N SER A 92 8.61 -7.19 -23.90
CA SER A 92 9.49 -6.36 -23.09
C SER A 92 8.82 -5.82 -21.84
N MET A 93 7.55 -5.42 -21.99
CA MET A 93 6.71 -5.07 -20.86
C MET A 93 5.33 -5.69 -21.05
N PHE A 94 4.77 -6.26 -20.00
CA PHE A 94 3.40 -6.78 -20.02
C PHE A 94 2.68 -6.57 -18.68
N CYS A 95 1.39 -6.85 -18.63
CA CYS A 95 0.62 -6.73 -17.39
C CYS A 95 -0.41 -7.85 -17.18
N TYR A 96 -0.73 -8.12 -15.92
CA TYR A 96 -1.85 -8.98 -15.53
C TYR A 96 -2.49 -8.55 -14.20
N GLY A 97 -3.68 -9.09 -13.90
CA GLY A 97 -4.33 -8.92 -12.61
C GLY A 97 -3.87 -9.98 -11.62
N ILE A 98 -3.58 -9.63 -10.37
CA ILE A 98 -2.88 -10.50 -9.42
C ILE A 98 -3.55 -11.86 -9.21
N ALA A 99 -4.89 -11.91 -9.23
CA ALA A 99 -5.67 -13.13 -9.06
C ALA A 99 -5.45 -14.17 -10.19
N SER A 100 -4.98 -13.74 -11.37
CA SER A 100 -4.66 -14.70 -12.44
C SER A 100 -3.35 -15.45 -12.18
N GLY A 101 -2.60 -15.09 -11.12
CA GLY A 101 -1.27 -15.62 -10.81
C GLY A 101 -0.19 -15.13 -11.76
N GLY A 102 -0.52 -14.90 -13.04
CA GLY A 102 0.46 -14.73 -14.11
C GLY A 102 1.13 -16.08 -14.36
N THR A 103 1.16 -16.56 -15.60
CA THR A 103 1.79 -17.84 -15.89
C THR A 103 2.69 -17.73 -17.11
N GLY A 104 3.86 -18.38 -17.04
CA GLY A 104 4.71 -18.68 -18.19
C GLY A 104 5.76 -17.64 -18.57
N HIS A 105 5.95 -16.58 -17.78
CA HIS A 105 6.95 -15.55 -18.09
C HIS A 105 7.87 -15.31 -16.90
N HIS A 106 9.16 -15.52 -17.12
CA HIS A 106 10.17 -15.03 -16.22
C HIS A 106 10.49 -13.58 -16.55
N MET A 107 10.64 -12.75 -15.52
CA MET A 107 10.95 -11.33 -15.71
C MET A 107 12.01 -10.82 -14.75
N ASN A 108 12.75 -9.82 -15.22
CA ASN A 108 13.81 -9.18 -14.43
C ASN A 108 13.20 -8.20 -13.42
N TYR A 109 12.11 -7.53 -13.79
CA TYR A 109 11.48 -6.52 -12.94
C TYR A 109 9.98 -6.68 -12.87
N MET A 110 9.43 -6.60 -11.66
CA MET A 110 7.99 -6.66 -11.45
C MET A 110 7.53 -5.47 -10.60
N TYR A 111 6.43 -4.84 -11.01
CA TYR A 111 5.84 -3.68 -10.34
C TYR A 111 4.43 -4.02 -9.90
N TRP A 112 4.19 -4.00 -8.59
CA TRP A 112 2.85 -4.14 -8.04
C TRP A 112 2.29 -2.76 -7.73
N ASP A 113 1.09 -2.49 -8.23
CA ASP A 113 0.41 -1.22 -8.07
C ASP A 113 -1.00 -1.45 -7.55
N ASP A 114 -1.23 -1.09 -6.29
CA ASP A 114 -2.51 -1.26 -5.59
C ASP A 114 -3.11 -2.67 -5.76
N VAL A 115 -2.31 -3.69 -5.45
CA VAL A 115 -2.73 -5.10 -5.53
C VAL A 115 -3.64 -5.50 -4.36
N VAL A 116 -3.57 -4.77 -3.24
CA VAL A 116 -4.44 -4.92 -2.07
C VAL A 116 -5.60 -3.94 -2.15
N THR A 117 -6.81 -4.43 -1.95
CA THR A 117 -8.05 -3.64 -1.91
C THR A 117 -8.89 -4.03 -0.70
N ILE A 118 -9.87 -3.19 -0.35
CA ILE A 118 -10.84 -3.54 0.70
C ILE A 118 -11.57 -4.84 0.32
N GLU A 119 -11.92 -5.00 -0.96
CA GLU A 119 -12.62 -6.18 -1.50
C GLU A 119 -11.82 -7.47 -1.26
N ASN A 120 -10.52 -7.49 -1.59
CA ASN A 120 -9.70 -8.70 -1.43
C ASN A 120 -9.06 -8.87 -0.05
N SER A 121 -9.33 -7.95 0.87
CA SER A 121 -8.82 -7.99 2.25
C SER A 121 -9.93 -8.12 3.31
N ALA A 122 -11.19 -8.16 2.88
CA ALA A 122 -12.36 -8.11 3.75
C ALA A 122 -12.48 -9.29 4.72
N SER A 123 -11.95 -10.46 4.37
CA SER A 123 -11.97 -11.67 5.22
C SER A 123 -10.61 -12.33 5.27
N VAL A 124 -10.37 -13.13 6.32
CA VAL A 124 -9.14 -13.93 6.49
C VAL A 124 -8.88 -14.79 5.25
N THR A 125 -9.89 -15.51 4.77
CA THR A 125 -9.78 -16.37 3.58
C THR A 125 -9.39 -15.59 2.32
N LEU A 126 -9.88 -14.36 2.13
CA LEU A 126 -9.51 -13.52 0.99
C LEU A 126 -8.05 -13.04 1.10
N ARG A 127 -7.62 -12.67 2.31
CA ARG A 127 -6.22 -12.29 2.60
C ARG A 127 -5.26 -13.46 2.37
N GLU A 128 -5.59 -14.64 2.87
CA GLU A 128 -4.80 -15.86 2.64
C GLU A 128 -4.75 -16.23 1.15
N SER A 129 -5.86 -16.08 0.43
CA SER A 129 -5.91 -16.37 -1.01
C SER A 129 -4.94 -15.50 -1.82
N ILE A 130 -4.89 -14.19 -1.55
CA ILE A 130 -3.95 -13.30 -2.23
C ILE A 130 -2.50 -13.56 -1.79
N GLN A 131 -2.25 -13.82 -0.50
CA GLN A 131 -0.91 -14.18 0.00
C GLN A 131 -0.40 -15.48 -0.63
N ASN A 132 -1.25 -16.50 -0.74
CA ASN A 132 -0.92 -17.76 -1.41
C ASN A 132 -0.65 -17.56 -2.90
N THR A 133 -1.49 -16.80 -3.59
CA THR A 133 -1.28 -16.45 -5.01
C THR A 133 0.07 -15.77 -5.21
N VAL A 134 0.41 -14.84 -4.31
CA VAL A 134 1.68 -14.14 -4.33
C VAL A 134 2.85 -15.09 -4.11
N GLY A 135 2.85 -15.86 -3.02
CA GLY A 135 3.96 -16.71 -2.63
C GLY A 135 4.19 -17.88 -3.58
N MET A 136 3.11 -18.49 -4.08
CA MET A 136 3.19 -19.70 -4.90
C MET A 136 3.37 -19.41 -6.39
N SER A 137 2.81 -18.31 -6.90
CA SER A 137 2.73 -18.06 -8.34
C SER A 137 3.44 -16.78 -8.77
N VAL A 138 3.17 -15.64 -8.10
CA VAL A 138 3.66 -14.34 -8.57
C VAL A 138 5.14 -14.14 -8.26
N TYR A 139 5.54 -14.38 -7.01
CA TYR A 139 6.90 -14.17 -6.53
C TYR A 139 7.95 -15.02 -7.26
N PRO A 140 7.73 -16.32 -7.52
CA PRO A 140 8.73 -17.17 -8.20
C PRO A 140 9.00 -16.82 -9.66
N GLN A 141 8.17 -15.97 -10.29
CA GLN A 141 8.39 -15.57 -11.67
C GLN A 141 9.62 -14.65 -11.80
N VAL A 142 10.00 -13.91 -10.75
CA VAL A 142 11.12 -12.96 -10.79
C VAL A 142 12.45 -13.72 -10.86
N GLU A 143 13.22 -13.47 -11.91
CA GLU A 143 14.52 -14.12 -12.14
C GLU A 143 15.52 -13.83 -11.01
N PRO A 144 16.50 -14.74 -10.76
CA PRO A 144 17.64 -14.44 -9.90
C PRO A 144 18.33 -13.12 -10.30
N GLY A 145 18.53 -12.24 -9.32
CA GLY A 145 19.06 -10.89 -9.55
C GLY A 145 18.04 -9.85 -10.02
N GLY A 146 16.79 -10.27 -10.25
CA GLY A 146 15.67 -9.39 -10.52
C GLY A 146 15.22 -8.59 -9.29
N GLN A 147 14.25 -7.70 -9.51
CA GLN A 147 13.71 -6.85 -8.46
C GLN A 147 12.21 -6.67 -8.57
N LEU A 148 11.54 -6.86 -7.44
CA LEU A 148 10.14 -6.52 -7.23
C LEU A 148 10.04 -5.16 -6.56
N VAL A 149 9.15 -4.32 -7.09
CA VAL A 149 8.76 -3.03 -6.51
C VAL A 149 7.27 -3.06 -6.22
N CYS A 150 6.89 -2.88 -4.96
CA CYS A 150 5.48 -2.84 -4.57
C CYS A 150 5.08 -1.43 -4.12
N VAL A 151 4.03 -0.87 -4.74
CA VAL A 151 3.45 0.41 -4.39
C VAL A 151 2.00 0.21 -4.02
N GLY A 152 1.59 0.72 -2.86
CA GLY A 152 0.18 0.75 -2.52
C GLY A 152 -0.10 1.28 -1.13
N THR A 153 -1.38 1.25 -0.80
CA THR A 153 -1.93 1.68 0.49
C THR A 153 -2.44 0.46 1.27
N PRO A 154 -1.91 0.16 2.46
CA PRO A 154 -2.46 -0.88 3.34
C PRO A 154 -3.94 -0.67 3.63
N LYS A 155 -4.70 -1.76 3.59
CA LYS A 155 -6.15 -1.78 3.80
C LYS A 155 -6.53 -2.50 5.08
N TYR A 156 -5.68 -3.38 5.59
CA TYR A 156 -5.97 -4.15 6.80
C TYR A 156 -4.67 -4.53 7.52
N ILE A 157 -4.74 -4.69 8.85
CA ILE A 157 -3.55 -4.94 9.70
C ILE A 157 -2.81 -6.24 9.37
N GLU A 158 -3.52 -7.27 8.90
CA GLU A 158 -2.98 -8.55 8.41
C GLU A 158 -3.06 -8.70 6.88
N ASP A 159 -3.11 -7.59 6.13
CA ASP A 159 -3.14 -7.68 4.66
C ASP A 159 -1.82 -8.20 4.06
N LEU A 160 -1.75 -8.29 2.73
CA LEU A 160 -0.52 -8.71 2.07
C LEU A 160 0.70 -7.85 2.43
N TYR A 161 0.51 -6.54 2.61
CA TYR A 161 1.61 -5.62 2.87
C TYR A 161 2.16 -5.73 4.29
N SER A 162 1.32 -6.11 5.27
CA SER A 162 1.80 -6.37 6.64
C SER A 162 2.86 -7.48 6.65
N THR A 163 2.68 -8.52 5.82
CA THR A 163 3.66 -9.60 5.71
C THR A 163 5.04 -9.10 5.25
N PHE A 164 5.11 -8.07 4.41
CA PHE A 164 6.39 -7.49 3.96
C PHE A 164 7.07 -6.66 5.04
N ALA A 165 6.28 -5.96 5.86
CA ALA A 165 6.80 -5.18 6.98
C ALA A 165 7.43 -6.10 8.05
N ASP A 166 6.84 -7.26 8.32
CA ASP A 166 7.41 -8.26 9.24
C ASP A 166 8.79 -8.75 8.77
N PHE A 167 8.96 -8.89 7.46
CA PHE A 167 10.24 -9.26 6.83
C PHE A 167 11.28 -8.13 6.81
N ASP A 168 10.92 -6.88 7.11
CA ASP A 168 11.82 -5.71 7.12
C ASP A 168 12.40 -5.41 8.52
N THR A 169 12.28 -6.37 9.45
CA THR A 169 12.81 -6.26 10.81
C THR A 169 14.31 -6.53 10.87
N GLU A 170 15.06 -5.82 11.74
CA GLU A 170 16.51 -6.04 11.94
C GLU A 170 16.86 -7.47 12.39
N THR A 171 15.90 -8.19 12.97
CA THR A 171 16.05 -9.60 13.39
C THR A 171 15.92 -10.58 12.23
N SER A 172 15.43 -10.14 11.07
CA SER A 172 15.37 -10.95 9.86
C SER A 172 16.78 -11.04 9.26
N LYS A 173 17.38 -12.23 9.29
CA LYS A 173 18.76 -12.52 8.85
C LYS A 173 19.08 -12.14 7.39
N SER A 174 18.07 -11.76 6.62
CA SER A 174 18.15 -11.03 5.36
C SER A 174 16.75 -10.49 5.08
N PRO A 175 16.43 -9.20 5.31
CA PRO A 175 15.10 -8.71 5.03
C PRO A 175 14.85 -8.86 3.53
N ALA A 176 13.90 -9.74 3.18
CA ALA A 176 13.56 -9.98 1.77
C ALA A 176 13.01 -8.69 1.14
N TRP A 177 12.36 -7.85 1.95
CA TRP A 177 11.72 -6.60 1.57
C TRP A 177 12.32 -5.43 2.34
N ARG A 178 12.49 -4.31 1.66
CA ARG A 178 12.74 -3.02 2.29
C ARG A 178 11.52 -2.12 2.16
N CYS A 179 10.91 -1.74 3.27
CA CYS A 179 9.65 -1.03 3.32
C CYS A 179 9.86 0.47 3.61
N TYR A 180 9.10 1.33 2.92
CA TYR A 180 9.14 2.77 3.17
C TYR A 180 7.72 3.30 3.32
N PHE A 181 7.44 3.99 4.42
CA PHE A 181 6.12 4.57 4.68
C PHE A 181 6.15 6.08 4.49
N TYR A 182 5.26 6.56 3.62
CA TYR A 182 5.13 7.98 3.31
C TYR A 182 3.69 8.46 3.57
N PRO A 183 3.32 8.72 4.84
CA PRO A 183 2.05 9.33 5.19
C PRO A 183 1.94 10.76 4.61
N ALA A 184 0.76 11.36 4.65
CA ALA A 184 0.55 12.71 4.12
C ALA A 184 1.30 13.76 4.95
N TYR A 185 1.42 13.49 6.25
CA TYR A 185 2.24 14.23 7.19
C TYR A 185 2.74 13.31 8.31
N ARG A 186 3.77 13.75 9.04
CA ARG A 186 4.26 13.14 10.27
C ARG A 186 3.97 14.06 11.45
N GLU A 187 3.35 13.50 12.48
CA GLU A 187 3.20 14.13 13.79
C GLU A 187 4.19 13.45 14.73
N ASP A 188 5.31 14.12 15.01
CA ASP A 188 6.23 13.68 16.05
C ASP A 188 5.93 14.44 17.35
N LYS A 189 5.91 13.70 18.47
CA LYS A 189 5.56 14.25 19.79
C LYS A 189 6.58 15.33 20.17
N GLY A 190 6.19 16.60 20.01
CA GLY A 190 6.97 17.76 20.41
C GLY A 190 7.61 18.56 19.28
N GLU A 191 7.45 18.15 18.02
CA GLU A 191 7.94 18.87 16.85
C GLU A 191 6.80 19.38 15.96
N GLU A 192 7.11 20.32 15.06
CA GLU A 192 6.14 20.82 14.08
C GLU A 192 5.73 19.70 13.10
N THR A 193 4.46 19.69 12.72
CA THR A 193 3.94 18.72 11.77
C THR A 193 4.63 18.85 10.41
N GLU A 194 5.35 17.81 10.01
CA GLU A 194 6.01 17.75 8.71
C GLU A 194 5.01 17.26 7.65
N VAL A 195 4.66 18.11 6.69
CA VAL A 195 3.85 17.71 5.53
C VAL A 195 4.75 17.16 4.43
N LEU A 196 4.51 15.94 3.96
CA LEU A 196 5.40 15.25 3.02
C LEU A 196 5.25 15.72 1.57
N TRP A 197 4.17 16.42 1.22
CA TRP A 197 4.01 17.05 -0.10
C TRP A 197 3.25 18.39 -0.03
N PRO A 198 3.90 19.43 0.52
CA PRO A 198 3.23 20.70 0.81
C PRO A 198 2.74 21.42 -0.44
N GLU A 199 3.38 21.22 -1.61
CA GLU A 199 2.96 21.80 -2.89
C GLU A 199 1.62 21.21 -3.38
N ARG A 200 1.30 19.98 -2.99
CA ARG A 200 0.05 19.32 -3.39
C ARG A 200 -1.07 19.56 -2.39
N TYR A 201 -0.77 19.44 -1.10
CA TYR A 201 -1.71 19.64 -0.01
C TYR A 201 -1.01 20.33 1.16
N SER A 202 -1.52 21.48 1.59
CA SER A 202 -1.12 22.08 2.87
C SER A 202 -1.72 21.30 4.05
N TYR A 203 -1.14 21.43 5.25
CA TYR A 203 -1.69 20.78 6.44
C TYR A 203 -3.15 21.16 6.68
N LYS A 204 -3.51 22.44 6.52
CA LYS A 204 -4.90 22.92 6.62
C LYS A 204 -5.84 22.24 5.61
N ALA A 205 -5.38 21.99 4.39
CA ALA A 205 -6.19 21.28 3.39
C ALA A 205 -6.38 19.81 3.76
N LEU A 206 -5.34 19.17 4.33
CA LEU A 206 -5.41 17.81 4.83
C LEU A 206 -6.38 17.70 6.02
N GLN A 207 -6.38 18.67 6.95
CA GLN A 207 -7.34 18.75 8.04
C GLN A 207 -8.77 18.93 7.53
N GLY A 208 -9.00 19.88 6.62
CA GLY A 208 -10.32 20.09 6.03
C GLY A 208 -10.86 18.84 5.33
N LYS A 209 -9.98 18.03 4.72
CA LYS A 209 -10.37 16.76 4.11
C LYS A 209 -10.71 15.68 5.14
N ARG A 210 -10.01 15.64 6.26
CA ARG A 210 -10.37 14.79 7.42
C ARG A 210 -11.75 15.17 7.94
N ASP A 211 -11.98 16.45 8.20
CA ASP A 211 -13.23 16.94 8.76
C ASP A 211 -14.41 16.70 7.82
N GLN A 212 -14.20 16.85 6.51
CA GLN A 212 -15.23 16.53 5.50
C GLN A 212 -15.61 15.04 5.55
N LEU A 213 -14.63 14.14 5.60
CA LEU A 213 -14.91 12.69 5.67
C LEU A 213 -15.66 12.35 6.96
N ILE A 214 -15.27 12.92 8.09
CA ILE A 214 -15.94 12.72 9.38
C ILE A 214 -17.37 13.26 9.33
N ALA A 215 -17.59 14.44 8.74
CA ALA A 215 -18.92 15.01 8.62
C ALA A 215 -19.86 14.16 7.75
N GLU A 216 -19.31 13.52 6.69
CA GLU A 216 -20.09 12.72 5.75
C GLU A 216 -20.31 11.27 6.22
N TYR A 217 -19.31 10.66 6.88
CA TYR A 217 -19.29 9.22 7.20
C TYR A 217 -19.07 8.91 8.69
N GLY A 218 -19.02 9.91 9.57
CA GLY A 218 -18.78 9.73 11.01
C GLY A 218 -17.44 9.07 11.31
N ILE A 219 -17.44 8.09 12.23
CA ILE A 219 -16.26 7.30 12.63
C ILE A 219 -15.63 6.59 11.41
N LEU A 220 -16.44 6.16 10.45
CA LEU A 220 -15.95 5.53 9.23
C LEU A 220 -15.11 6.52 8.40
N GLY A 221 -15.49 7.80 8.39
CA GLY A 221 -14.74 8.87 7.71
C GLY A 221 -13.35 9.09 8.31
N GLU A 222 -13.24 9.05 9.63
CA GLU A 222 -11.95 9.11 10.32
C GLU A 222 -11.08 7.89 9.97
N ARG A 223 -11.64 6.68 9.97
CA ARG A 223 -10.94 5.46 9.57
C ARG A 223 -10.45 5.52 8.13
N MET A 224 -11.29 5.99 7.20
CA MET A 224 -10.90 6.21 5.81
C MET A 224 -9.73 7.19 5.70
N TYR A 225 -9.76 8.27 6.48
CA TYR A 225 -8.68 9.24 6.48
C TYR A 225 -7.36 8.64 6.99
N ILE A 226 -7.39 7.98 8.15
CA ILE A 226 -6.22 7.36 8.77
C ILE A 226 -5.60 6.31 7.84
N GLN A 227 -6.42 5.48 7.20
CA GLN A 227 -5.95 4.45 6.27
C GLN A 227 -5.34 5.07 4.99
N GLU A 228 -6.06 5.96 4.32
CA GLU A 228 -5.66 6.45 2.99
C GLU A 228 -4.60 7.57 3.02
N TYR A 229 -4.59 8.36 4.10
CA TYR A 229 -3.71 9.53 4.26
C TYR A 229 -2.64 9.37 5.34
N LEU A 230 -2.79 8.44 6.29
CA LEU A 230 -1.75 8.20 7.31
C LEU A 230 -1.11 6.80 7.18
N LEU A 231 -1.61 5.94 6.29
CA LEU A 231 -1.13 4.57 6.07
C LEU A 231 -1.16 3.70 7.32
N ARG A 232 -2.13 3.94 8.20
CA ARG A 232 -2.33 3.16 9.42
C ARG A 232 -3.59 2.30 9.23
N PRO A 233 -3.46 1.04 8.80
CA PRO A 233 -4.62 0.18 8.63
C PRO A 233 -5.21 -0.17 9.99
N HIS A 234 -6.54 -0.33 10.04
CA HIS A 234 -7.26 -0.79 11.24
C HIS A 234 -7.64 -2.26 11.10
N ALA A 235 -7.89 -2.94 12.23
CA ALA A 235 -8.60 -4.21 12.21
C ALA A 235 -10.09 -3.95 11.90
N LEU A 236 -10.63 -4.53 10.81
CA LEU A 236 -12.07 -4.63 10.49
C LEU A 236 -12.90 -5.27 11.62
N GLY A 237 -12.28 -5.82 12.66
CA GLY A 237 -12.94 -6.40 13.84
C GLY A 237 -12.47 -5.79 15.16
N GLY A 238 -12.17 -4.49 15.19
CA GLY A 238 -11.68 -3.78 16.38
C GLY A 238 -12.69 -2.84 17.05
N GLU A 239 -13.98 -2.93 16.70
CA GLU A 239 -15.01 -2.49 17.64
C GLU A 239 -15.32 -3.69 18.54
N GLU A 240 -14.56 -3.84 19.63
CA GLU A 240 -15.06 -4.63 20.76
C GLU A 240 -16.40 -4.07 21.26
N PHE A 241 -16.71 -2.80 20.93
CA PHE A 241 -17.95 -2.12 21.27
C PHE A 241 -18.61 -1.55 20.02
N LYS A 242 -19.85 -1.94 19.77
CA LYS A 242 -20.68 -1.33 18.73
C LYS A 242 -21.18 0.03 19.18
N ASP A 243 -21.40 0.95 18.25
CA ASP A 243 -22.03 2.26 18.55
C ASP A 243 -23.36 2.12 19.31
N GLU A 244 -24.16 1.11 18.99
CA GLU A 244 -25.43 0.79 19.68
C GLU A 244 -25.25 0.32 21.14
N TRP A 245 -24.03 -0.06 21.54
CA TRP A 245 -23.70 -0.47 22.92
C TRP A 245 -23.22 0.69 23.78
N LEU A 246 -22.85 1.82 23.18
CA LEU A 246 -22.38 2.98 23.90
C LEU A 246 -23.56 3.79 24.44
N GLN A 247 -23.65 3.87 25.77
CA GLN A 247 -24.59 4.75 26.46
C GLN A 247 -23.83 5.92 27.08
N PHE A 248 -24.24 7.14 26.76
CA PHE A 248 -23.69 8.34 27.38
C PHE A 248 -24.42 8.58 28.71
N TYR A 249 -23.67 8.71 29.80
CA TYR A 249 -24.21 9.15 31.08
C TYR A 249 -23.82 10.60 31.34
N ASP A 250 -24.71 11.34 32.01
CA ASP A 250 -24.40 12.69 32.47
C ASP A 250 -23.67 12.60 33.83
N PRO A 251 -22.44 13.12 33.96
CA PRO A 251 -21.67 13.09 35.20
C PRO A 251 -22.32 13.86 36.37
N ILE A 252 -23.39 14.62 36.12
CA ILE A 252 -24.16 15.36 37.13
C ILE A 252 -25.34 14.52 37.66
N THR A 253 -25.62 13.35 37.05
CA THR A 253 -26.72 12.47 37.50
C THR A 253 -26.41 11.95 38.91
N PRO A 254 -27.30 12.13 39.90
CA PRO A 254 -27.08 11.64 41.25
C PRO A 254 -26.80 10.14 41.23
N HIS A 255 -25.76 9.72 41.95
CA HIS A 255 -25.43 8.32 42.15
C HIS A 255 -26.71 7.56 42.55
N VAL A 256 -27.06 6.56 41.74
CA VAL A 256 -28.11 5.60 42.07
C VAL A 256 -27.77 5.03 43.46
N ASN A 257 -28.74 4.87 44.36
CA ASN A 257 -28.47 4.20 45.63
C ASN A 257 -28.06 2.75 45.32
N LEU A 258 -26.79 2.43 45.54
CA LEU A 258 -26.19 1.12 45.24
C LEU A 258 -26.14 0.19 46.46
N ASP A 259 -26.70 0.58 47.61
CA ASP A 259 -26.54 -0.13 48.91
C ASP A 259 -27.01 -1.60 48.86
N ASN A 260 -27.82 -1.98 47.87
CA ASN A 260 -28.36 -3.34 47.70
C ASN A 260 -27.74 -4.11 46.51
N TYR A 261 -26.67 -3.61 45.89
CA TYR A 261 -26.02 -4.27 44.75
C TYR A 261 -24.66 -4.85 45.14
N PRO A 262 -24.28 -6.01 44.60
CA PRO A 262 -22.92 -6.53 44.78
C PRO A 262 -21.92 -5.60 44.08
N HIS A 263 -20.94 -5.11 44.84
CA HIS A 263 -19.84 -4.30 44.32
C HIS A 263 -18.69 -5.19 43.87
N TYR A 264 -18.18 -4.94 42.67
CA TYR A 264 -17.03 -5.64 42.11
C TYR A 264 -15.93 -4.62 41.84
N ILE A 265 -14.77 -4.83 42.47
CA ILE A 265 -13.63 -3.94 42.29
C ILE A 265 -12.65 -4.59 41.33
N PHE A 266 -12.34 -3.90 40.25
CA PHE A 266 -11.27 -4.26 39.34
C PHE A 266 -10.19 -3.20 39.40
N THR A 267 -8.95 -3.63 39.64
CA THR A 267 -7.79 -2.74 39.64
C THR A 267 -6.80 -3.24 38.61
N ASP A 268 -6.44 -2.36 37.70
CA ASP A 268 -5.35 -2.55 36.75
C ASP A 268 -4.15 -1.72 37.24
N PRO A 269 -3.21 -2.33 37.99
CA PRO A 269 -2.09 -1.61 38.56
C PRO A 269 -1.01 -1.35 37.52
N ALA A 270 -0.59 -0.09 37.40
CA ALA A 270 0.58 0.28 36.64
C ALA A 270 1.87 -0.18 37.34
N SER A 271 2.83 -0.70 36.57
CA SER A 271 4.15 -1.16 37.06
C SER A 271 5.34 -0.30 36.60
N GLY A 272 5.09 0.79 35.87
CA GLY A 272 6.14 1.61 35.24
C GLY A 272 6.46 2.92 35.96
N GLU A 273 7.75 3.17 36.23
CA GLU A 273 8.26 4.50 36.58
C GLU A 273 8.48 5.34 35.29
N ARG A 274 7.63 6.36 35.13
CA ARG A 274 7.65 7.49 34.19
C ARG A 274 7.09 7.34 32.75
N ASP A 275 6.19 8.29 32.49
CA ASP A 275 5.73 8.94 31.25
C ASP A 275 4.85 8.22 30.22
N GLN A 276 4.70 6.89 30.18
CA GLN A 276 3.70 6.27 29.28
C GLN A 276 2.89 5.09 29.84
N SER A 277 3.20 4.62 31.06
CA SER A 277 2.52 3.47 31.69
C SER A 277 2.35 3.64 33.21
N SER A 278 2.04 4.86 33.65
CA SER A 278 2.06 5.24 35.08
C SER A 278 0.69 5.37 35.74
N TYR A 279 -0.40 5.15 35.00
CA TYR A 279 -1.76 5.29 35.52
C TYR A 279 -2.29 3.92 35.92
N SER A 280 -2.54 3.73 37.22
CA SER A 280 -3.37 2.64 37.71
C SER A 280 -4.83 3.05 37.57
N ALA A 281 -5.67 2.15 37.05
CA ALA A 281 -7.11 2.37 36.98
C ALA A 281 -7.82 1.47 37.99
N THR A 282 -8.73 2.03 38.76
CA THR A 282 -9.64 1.27 39.63
C THR A 282 -11.07 1.60 39.25
N VAL A 283 -11.85 0.56 38.95
CA VAL A 283 -13.29 0.63 38.69
C VAL A 283 -14.00 -0.11 39.82
N VAL A 284 -15.03 0.51 40.37
CA VAL A 284 -15.83 0.04 41.52
C VAL A 284 -17.29 -0.05 41.12
#